data_AF-A0A3E0PZR0-F1
#
_entry.id   AF-A0A3E0PZR0-F1
#
_cell.length_a   1.000
_cell.length_b   1.000
_cell.length_c   1.000
_cell.angle_alpha   90.00
_cell.angle_beta   90.00
_cell.angle_gamma   90.00
#
_symmetry.space_group_name_H-M   'P 1'
#
loop_
_entity.id
_entity.type
_entity.pdbx_description
1 polymer ?
#
loop_
_entity_poly.entity_id
_entity_poly.type
_entity_poly.pdbx_seq_one_letter_code
_entity_poly.pdbx_strand_id
1 'polypeptide(L)'
;MPTQSRSSRRKVDPTDSEAPRMAGRPFIEDRASGRCSSTDCRLRKPAVARGERSEVTSRRGSSSLVGIHTGETPVAPDELNHRSWTAGYAMRFRTAVLFLCLTVSTTISAEDRARGERATGADVADFEVETLIEPEGREFFHFVFAPDGFRDTDEDRALFLEQVERNTTAIRTQEPFASLHDKLKFSVAWVPSKNAGIPDTAEYDRDEGVWRDKISGKTTVFQTKLNVGRYIIEIGNYHSVLAAVDAVEGRVDNLIVIANEKSYGGGARHPVDLPGVAFHVHRESDTPLDYQEALERFTFGVTIVSCEPDIAERILIHELGHSIANLGEEYFRADLTFPDDENHPGLKKPNVSGTDDRDQIKWKDLFGKNGVGAYEGAEGYGKGVFRPWDTGCIMRSERNTAFCPVCDRAIREAMREAMRMEAASAAVR
;
A
#
# COMPACT_ATOMS: atom_id res chain seq x y z
N MET A 1 42.27 27.91 63.95
CA MET A 1 41.58 27.16 65.02
C MET A 1 40.78 26.04 64.37
N PRO A 2 40.65 24.88 65.03
CA PRO A 2 40.82 23.54 64.44
C PRO A 2 39.46 22.93 64.00
N THR A 3 39.25 21.71 63.47
CA THR A 3 39.92 20.39 63.60
C THR A 3 39.27 19.40 62.59
N GLN A 4 40.02 18.33 62.30
CA GLN A 4 39.70 17.03 61.66
C GLN A 4 38.25 16.48 61.75
N SER A 5 37.79 15.71 60.75
CA SER A 5 37.80 14.22 60.82
C SER A 5 37.12 13.47 59.64
N ARG A 6 37.83 12.40 59.22
CA ARG A 6 37.42 11.04 58.80
C ARG A 6 36.52 10.79 57.58
N SER A 7 37.16 10.15 56.61
CA SER A 7 36.60 9.25 55.59
C SER A 7 36.07 7.94 56.18
N SER A 8 34.98 7.42 55.61
CA SER A 8 34.75 5.97 55.53
C SER A 8 34.13 5.62 54.18
N ARG A 9 34.75 4.68 53.46
CA ARG A 9 34.22 4.10 52.22
C ARG A 9 33.04 3.18 52.55
N ARG A 10 31.95 3.27 51.79
CA ARG A 10 31.00 2.15 51.60
C ARG A 10 30.78 1.90 50.11
N LYS A 11 30.65 0.60 49.83
CA LYS A 11 30.56 -0.06 48.53
C LYS A 11 29.35 0.40 47.71
N VAL A 12 29.54 0.40 46.40
CA VAL A 12 28.53 0.57 45.35
C VAL A 12 27.81 -0.76 45.14
N ASP A 13 26.49 -0.73 45.09
CA ASP A 13 25.66 -1.63 44.28
C ASP A 13 24.42 -0.83 43.79
N PRO A 14 23.95 -1.00 42.54
CA PRO A 14 23.13 -0.01 41.85
C PRO A 14 21.65 -0.40 41.82
N THR A 15 20.80 0.33 42.51
CA THR A 15 19.35 0.39 42.23
C THR A 15 18.84 1.74 42.73
N ASP A 16 18.41 2.61 41.80
CA ASP A 16 17.24 3.50 41.91
C ASP A 16 17.40 4.72 41.00
N SER A 17 16.73 4.66 39.85
CA SER A 17 16.21 5.84 39.17
C SER A 17 14.77 5.53 38.78
N GLU A 18 13.83 5.96 39.64
CA GLU A 18 12.39 5.83 39.42
C GLU A 18 11.94 6.73 38.26
N ALA A 19 11.35 6.11 37.23
CA ALA A 19 10.51 6.74 36.22
C ALA A 19 9.02 6.52 36.60
N PRO A 20 8.09 7.44 36.26
CA PRO A 20 6.71 7.35 36.69
C PRO A 20 5.96 6.18 36.05
N ARG A 21 5.20 5.45 36.89
CA ARG A 21 4.35 4.32 36.54
C ARG A 21 3.23 4.73 35.58
N MET A 22 3.29 4.27 34.33
CA MET A 22 2.12 4.16 33.45
C MET A 22 1.40 2.83 33.74
N ALA A 23 0.09 2.92 33.97
CA ALA A 23 -0.76 1.80 34.32
C ALA A 23 -0.89 0.81 33.15
N GLY A 24 -0.34 -0.39 33.33
CA GLY A 24 -0.56 -1.52 32.43
C GLY A 24 -2.01 -2.01 32.49
N ARG A 25 -2.59 -2.28 31.32
CA ARG A 25 -3.72 -3.20 31.17
C ARG A 25 -3.22 -4.44 30.40
N PRO A 26 -3.60 -5.66 30.81
CA PRO A 26 -2.97 -6.87 30.33
C PRO A 26 -3.43 -7.21 28.91
N PHE A 27 -2.45 -7.42 28.03
CA PHE A 27 -2.63 -8.22 26.83
C PHE A 27 -2.69 -9.69 27.28
N ILE A 28 -3.78 -10.39 26.96
CA ILE A 28 -3.94 -11.80 27.32
C ILE A 28 -3.04 -12.61 26.40
N GLU A 29 -1.86 -12.99 26.89
CA GLU A 29 -1.08 -14.11 26.36
C GLU A 29 -1.80 -15.40 26.70
N ASP A 30 -2.28 -16.13 25.69
CA ASP A 30 -2.82 -17.47 25.92
C ASP A 30 -1.69 -18.50 25.78
N ARG A 31 -1.32 -19.10 26.93
CA ARG A 31 -0.39 -20.22 27.01
C ARG A 31 -1.06 -21.48 26.51
N ALA A 32 -0.83 -21.85 25.25
CA ALA A 32 -1.13 -23.20 24.78
C ALA A 32 0.06 -24.15 25.04
N SER A 33 0.20 -24.64 26.27
CA SER A 33 0.95 -25.87 26.54
C SER A 33 0.06 -26.84 27.33
N GLY A 34 -0.62 -27.72 26.60
CA GLY A 34 -1.47 -28.75 27.19
C GLY A 34 -1.73 -29.86 26.18
N ARG A 35 -0.95 -30.96 26.26
CA ARG A 35 -1.31 -32.25 25.67
C ARG A 35 -2.68 -32.66 26.18
N CYS A 36 -3.61 -33.02 25.30
CA CYS A 36 -4.78 -33.79 25.68
C CYS A 36 -4.91 -35.01 24.77
N SER A 37 -4.64 -36.17 25.37
CA SER A 37 -4.92 -37.50 24.84
C SER A 37 -6.35 -37.91 25.19
N SER A 38 -6.91 -38.78 24.34
CA SER A 38 -8.05 -39.69 24.58
C SER A 38 -9.47 -39.14 24.42
N THR A 39 -10.11 -39.69 23.38
CA THR A 39 -11.48 -40.24 23.29
C THR A 39 -12.65 -39.53 23.98
N ASP A 40 -13.64 -39.26 23.11
CA ASP A 40 -15.08 -39.24 23.34
C ASP A 40 -15.72 -37.88 23.66
N CYS A 41 -16.23 -37.23 22.61
CA CYS A 41 -17.32 -36.25 22.73
C CYS A 41 -18.11 -36.18 21.41
N ARG A 42 -19.06 -37.11 21.23
CA ARG A 42 -20.24 -36.88 20.38
C ARG A 42 -21.18 -35.95 21.12
N LEU A 43 -21.75 -34.93 20.47
CA LEU A 43 -23.08 -34.35 20.71
C LEU A 43 -23.35 -33.29 19.59
N ARG A 44 -24.16 -33.64 18.59
CA ARG A 44 -25.56 -33.19 18.34
C ARG A 44 -25.70 -31.85 17.59
N LYS A 45 -26.13 -31.95 16.32
CA LYS A 45 -26.71 -30.87 15.50
C LYS A 45 -28.09 -30.45 16.04
N PRO A 46 -28.46 -29.16 16.00
CA PRO A 46 -29.86 -28.75 15.97
C PRO A 46 -30.37 -28.52 14.54
N ALA A 47 -31.69 -28.59 14.43
CA ALA A 47 -32.47 -28.78 13.22
C ALA A 47 -32.85 -27.49 12.49
N VAL A 48 -33.17 -27.69 11.21
CA VAL A 48 -33.73 -26.74 10.25
C VAL A 48 -35.15 -26.33 10.67
N ALA A 49 -35.44 -25.02 10.65
CA ALA A 49 -36.79 -24.48 10.67
C ALA A 49 -37.07 -23.74 9.35
N ARG A 50 -38.17 -24.13 8.69
CA ARG A 50 -38.73 -23.53 7.46
C ARG A 50 -39.39 -22.19 7.79
N GLY A 51 -39.18 -21.18 6.95
CA GLY A 51 -39.89 -19.91 6.94
C GLY A 51 -40.08 -19.39 5.52
N GLU A 52 -41.32 -19.48 5.08
CA GLU A 52 -42.09 -18.83 3.99
C GLU A 52 -41.39 -18.00 2.89
N ARG A 53 -41.78 -18.31 1.64
CA ARG A 53 -41.55 -17.54 0.41
C ARG A 53 -42.48 -16.34 0.37
N SER A 54 -41.94 -15.19 -0.02
CA SER A 54 -42.70 -14.09 -0.60
C SER A 54 -42.20 -13.81 -2.02
N GLU A 55 -43.10 -14.00 -2.99
CA GLU A 55 -42.91 -13.64 -4.39
C GLU A 55 -42.86 -12.10 -4.52
N VAL A 56 -41.83 -11.59 -5.21
CA VAL A 56 -41.82 -10.22 -5.73
C VAL A 56 -41.81 -10.30 -7.25
N THR A 57 -42.82 -9.66 -7.81
CA THR A 57 -43.19 -9.64 -9.22
C THR A 57 -42.23 -8.78 -10.05
N SER A 58 -41.80 -9.34 -11.19
CA SER A 58 -41.02 -8.65 -12.21
C SER A 58 -41.88 -7.61 -12.95
N ARG A 59 -41.44 -6.35 -13.01
CA ARG A 59 -41.93 -5.37 -14.00
C ARG A 59 -40.86 -5.15 -15.07
N ARG A 60 -41.23 -5.49 -16.31
CA ARG A 60 -40.54 -5.10 -17.55
C ARG A 60 -40.71 -3.59 -17.77
N GLY A 61 -39.62 -2.90 -18.09
CA GLY A 61 -39.59 -1.53 -18.61
C GLY A 61 -38.77 -1.51 -19.91
N SER A 62 -39.37 -0.97 -20.95
CA SER A 62 -39.00 -0.98 -22.37
C SER A 62 -37.74 -0.16 -22.71
N SER A 63 -36.88 -0.72 -23.56
CA SER A 63 -35.82 0.01 -24.27
C SER A 63 -36.27 0.34 -25.70
N SER A 64 -36.21 1.64 -26.04
CA SER A 64 -36.50 2.18 -27.37
C SER A 64 -35.22 2.18 -28.21
N LEU A 65 -35.25 1.54 -29.37
CA LEU A 65 -34.26 1.69 -30.43
C LEU A 65 -34.38 3.08 -31.08
N VAL A 66 -33.24 3.75 -31.28
CA VAL A 66 -33.10 4.87 -32.24
C VAL A 66 -31.98 4.49 -33.21
N GLY A 67 -32.34 4.45 -34.50
CA GLY A 67 -31.46 4.06 -35.59
C GLY A 67 -30.49 5.17 -36.01
N ILE A 68 -29.32 4.77 -36.48
CA ILE A 68 -28.30 5.67 -37.03
C ILE A 68 -28.30 5.53 -38.56
N HIS A 69 -28.46 6.65 -39.23
CA HIS A 69 -28.37 6.81 -40.68
C HIS A 69 -26.90 6.88 -41.12
N THR A 70 -26.60 6.16 -42.20
CA THR A 70 -25.35 6.19 -42.96
C THR A 70 -25.29 7.42 -43.87
N GLY A 71 -24.14 8.09 -43.93
CA GLY A 71 -23.83 9.10 -44.94
C GLY A 71 -22.32 9.28 -45.08
N GLU A 72 -21.75 8.70 -46.14
CA GLU A 72 -20.38 8.90 -46.59
C GLU A 72 -20.27 10.18 -47.44
N THR A 73 -19.10 10.84 -47.44
CA THR A 73 -18.38 11.34 -48.63
C THR A 73 -17.01 11.97 -48.23
N PRO A 74 -16.02 12.04 -49.16
CA PRO A 74 -14.59 11.84 -48.85
C PRO A 74 -13.68 13.06 -49.16
N VAL A 75 -12.46 13.11 -48.59
CA VAL A 75 -11.31 13.85 -49.16
C VAL A 75 -9.98 13.10 -48.88
N ALA A 76 -9.07 13.16 -49.86
CA ALA A 76 -7.85 12.36 -50.08
C ALA A 76 -6.56 12.99 -49.45
N PRO A 77 -5.39 12.32 -49.54
CA PRO A 77 -4.31 12.35 -48.54
C PRO A 77 -3.13 13.27 -48.90
N ASP A 78 -2.25 13.57 -47.92
CA ASP A 78 -0.84 13.83 -48.21
C ASP A 78 0.09 13.20 -47.16
N GLU A 79 1.26 12.85 -47.69
CA GLU A 79 2.30 11.90 -47.29
C GLU A 79 2.95 12.12 -45.92
N LEU A 80 3.26 11.03 -45.21
CA LEU A 80 4.44 10.97 -44.33
C LEU A 80 5.05 9.55 -44.28
N ASN A 81 6.37 9.55 -44.21
CA ASN A 81 7.31 8.56 -44.74
C ASN A 81 7.51 7.35 -43.80
N HIS A 82 7.56 6.15 -44.37
CA HIS A 82 7.76 4.88 -43.67
C HIS A 82 9.23 4.62 -43.29
N ARG A 83 9.46 4.10 -42.08
CA ARG A 83 10.54 3.12 -41.82
C ARG A 83 10.05 2.02 -40.88
N SER A 84 10.09 0.79 -41.35
CA SER A 84 9.70 -0.43 -40.66
C SER A 84 10.94 -1.24 -40.25
N TRP A 85 10.84 -1.94 -39.12
CA TRP A 85 11.73 -3.05 -38.77
C TRP A 85 10.89 -4.33 -38.63
N THR A 86 11.34 -5.41 -39.26
CA THR A 86 10.74 -6.75 -39.16
C THR A 86 11.74 -7.70 -38.53
N ALA A 87 11.31 -8.45 -37.52
CA ALA A 87 11.97 -9.66 -37.08
C ALA A 87 10.94 -10.79 -37.13
N GLY A 88 11.11 -11.68 -38.11
CA GLY A 88 10.21 -12.79 -38.35
C GLY A 88 10.59 -14.04 -37.57
N TYR A 89 9.57 -14.78 -37.13
CA TYR A 89 9.65 -16.23 -36.99
C TYR A 89 8.47 -16.83 -37.77
N ALA A 90 8.80 -17.60 -38.80
CA ALA A 90 7.85 -18.25 -39.68
C ALA A 90 7.58 -19.69 -39.20
N MET A 91 6.32 -20.01 -38.96
CA MET A 91 5.82 -21.38 -39.05
C MET A 91 4.62 -21.38 -40.01
N ARG A 92 4.73 -22.14 -41.10
CA ARG A 92 3.75 -22.19 -42.18
C ARG A 92 2.57 -23.09 -41.81
N PHE A 93 1.35 -22.56 -41.89
CA PHE A 93 0.18 -23.36 -42.27
C PHE A 93 -0.61 -22.65 -43.37
N ARG A 94 -0.95 -23.40 -44.42
CA ARG A 94 -1.87 -22.97 -45.48
C ARG A 94 -3.26 -22.86 -44.87
N THR A 95 -3.88 -21.71 -45.08
CA THR A 95 -5.32 -21.36 -45.16
C THR A 95 -5.60 -20.16 -44.26
N ALA A 96 -6.17 -19.12 -44.87
CA ALA A 96 -6.22 -17.75 -44.39
C ALA A 96 -6.76 -17.59 -42.96
N VAL A 97 -5.95 -17.01 -42.07
CA VAL A 97 -6.37 -16.45 -40.79
C VAL A 97 -6.48 -14.94 -40.98
N LEU A 98 -7.69 -14.41 -40.81
CA LEU A 98 -7.94 -12.99 -40.68
C LEU A 98 -7.26 -12.51 -39.37
N PHE A 99 -6.18 -11.76 -39.47
CA PHE A 99 -5.60 -11.06 -38.32
C PHE A 99 -6.34 -9.74 -38.14
N LEU A 100 -7.20 -9.68 -37.12
CA LEU A 100 -7.69 -8.42 -36.59
C LEU A 100 -6.59 -7.84 -35.69
N CYS A 101 -5.68 -7.03 -36.27
CA CYS A 101 -4.77 -6.21 -35.49
C CYS A 101 -5.53 -4.97 -35.00
N LEU A 102 -5.90 -4.96 -33.72
CA LEU A 102 -6.21 -3.73 -33.01
C LEU A 102 -4.88 -3.08 -32.61
N THR A 103 -4.34 -2.24 -33.49
CA THR A 103 -3.34 -1.24 -33.13
C THR A 103 -4.07 -0.01 -32.62
N VAL A 104 -4.04 0.21 -31.30
CA VAL A 104 -4.35 1.53 -30.72
C VAL A 104 -3.06 2.34 -30.79
N SER A 105 -3.03 3.31 -31.71
CA SER A 105 -2.00 4.35 -31.74
C SER A 105 -2.66 5.64 -31.27
N THR A 106 -2.44 6.01 -30.02
CA THR A 106 -2.81 7.34 -29.51
C THR A 106 -1.68 8.31 -29.83
N THR A 107 -1.83 9.08 -30.90
CA THR A 107 -1.06 10.31 -31.07
C THR A 107 -1.67 11.37 -30.17
N ILE A 108 -1.02 11.68 -29.06
CA ILE A 108 -1.35 12.86 -28.25
C ILE A 108 -0.93 14.07 -29.09
N SER A 109 -1.91 14.82 -29.59
CA SER A 109 -1.64 16.06 -30.31
C SER A 109 -1.16 17.14 -29.32
N ALA A 110 -0.41 18.13 -29.81
CA ALA A 110 -0.05 19.30 -29.00
C ALA A 110 -1.29 20.06 -28.46
N GLU A 111 -2.46 19.86 -29.05
CA GLU A 111 -3.74 20.41 -28.58
C GLU A 111 -4.34 19.63 -27.40
N ASP A 112 -4.06 18.32 -27.26
CA ASP A 112 -4.48 17.52 -26.09
C ASP A 112 -3.67 17.88 -24.84
N ARG A 113 -2.43 18.34 -25.01
CA ARG A 113 -1.59 18.91 -23.93
C ARG A 113 -2.17 20.21 -23.35
N ALA A 114 -2.98 20.92 -24.14
CA ALA A 114 -3.63 22.19 -23.76
C ALA A 114 -5.06 22.00 -23.22
N ARG A 115 -5.59 20.77 -23.23
CA ARG A 115 -6.95 20.48 -22.73
C ARG A 115 -7.01 20.13 -21.24
N GLY A 116 -5.85 20.11 -20.56
CA GLY A 116 -5.71 19.97 -19.11
C GLY A 116 -5.97 21.25 -18.29
N GLU A 117 -6.29 22.39 -18.92
CA GLU A 117 -6.40 23.69 -18.23
C GLU A 117 -7.80 24.08 -17.75
N ARG A 118 -8.81 23.19 -17.76
CA ARG A 118 -10.16 23.57 -17.27
C ARG A 118 -10.83 22.51 -16.41
N ALA A 119 -10.36 22.40 -15.18
CA ALA A 119 -11.17 22.33 -13.95
C ALA A 119 -10.24 22.30 -12.70
N THR A 120 -9.34 23.26 -12.56
CA THR A 120 -8.54 23.42 -11.32
C THR A 120 -9.40 24.14 -10.28
N GLY A 121 -10.20 23.35 -9.58
CA GLY A 121 -10.93 23.74 -8.38
C GLY A 121 -10.22 23.32 -7.09
N ALA A 122 -8.89 23.19 -7.09
CA ALA A 122 -7.97 23.19 -5.95
C ALA A 122 -6.54 23.15 -6.53
N ASP A 123 -5.63 23.96 -6.01
CA ASP A 123 -4.26 24.14 -6.51
C ASP A 123 -3.54 22.80 -6.77
N VAL A 124 -3.26 22.50 -8.04
CA VAL A 124 -2.30 21.47 -8.46
C VAL A 124 -0.92 22.03 -8.10
N ALA A 125 -0.42 21.65 -6.93
CA ALA A 125 0.67 22.34 -6.26
C ALA A 125 2.02 22.30 -7.02
N ASP A 126 2.79 23.38 -6.89
CA ASP A 126 4.18 23.52 -7.32
C ASP A 126 5.10 22.67 -6.41
N PHE A 127 5.09 21.34 -6.59
CA PHE A 127 6.01 20.47 -5.84
C PHE A 127 7.46 20.80 -6.19
N GLU A 128 8.25 21.18 -5.19
CA GLU A 128 9.69 21.36 -5.32
C GLU A 128 10.38 19.99 -5.23
N VAL A 129 10.94 19.53 -6.34
CA VAL A 129 11.57 18.21 -6.41
C VAL A 129 13.08 18.28 -6.22
N GLU A 130 13.58 17.45 -5.31
CA GLU A 130 15.01 17.28 -5.04
C GLU A 130 15.36 15.79 -5.06
N THR A 131 16.36 15.39 -5.85
CA THR A 131 16.92 14.03 -5.76
C THR A 131 17.94 13.97 -4.63
N LEU A 132 17.73 13.05 -3.68
CA LEU A 132 18.57 12.85 -2.51
C LEU A 132 19.69 11.83 -2.76
N ILE A 133 19.35 10.73 -3.44
CA ILE A 133 20.27 9.64 -3.74
C ILE A 133 19.99 9.17 -5.16
N GLU A 134 21.04 9.20 -5.99
CA GLU A 134 21.03 8.59 -7.32
C GLU A 134 21.47 7.12 -7.24
N PRO A 135 20.92 6.24 -8.10
CA PRO A 135 21.34 4.85 -8.21
C PRO A 135 22.65 4.73 -9.01
N GLU A 136 23.38 3.63 -8.83
CA GLU A 136 24.64 3.37 -9.56
C GLU A 136 24.41 2.94 -11.03
N GLY A 137 23.18 2.57 -11.39
CA GLY A 137 22.83 2.05 -12.71
C GLY A 137 21.50 2.59 -13.25
N ARG A 138 21.21 2.24 -14.51
CA ARG A 138 19.97 2.64 -15.21
C ARG A 138 18.74 1.84 -14.78
N GLU A 139 18.94 0.66 -14.20
CA GLU A 139 17.87 -0.14 -13.60
C GLU A 139 17.74 0.23 -12.13
N PHE A 140 16.69 0.97 -11.77
CA PHE A 140 16.50 1.43 -10.40
C PHE A 140 15.03 1.45 -9.98
N PHE A 141 14.82 1.36 -8.67
CA PHE A 141 13.53 1.52 -8.01
C PHE A 141 13.48 2.88 -7.33
N HIS A 142 12.49 3.71 -7.68
CA HIS A 142 12.41 5.11 -7.25
C HIS A 142 11.38 5.31 -6.14
N PHE A 143 11.89 5.66 -4.95
CA PHE A 143 11.10 6.15 -3.84
C PHE A 143 11.03 7.67 -3.87
N VAL A 144 9.83 8.22 -3.76
CA VAL A 144 9.61 9.67 -3.64
C VAL A 144 8.93 9.95 -2.30
N PHE A 145 9.51 10.81 -1.48
CA PHE A 145 8.89 11.27 -0.24
C PHE A 145 8.11 12.56 -0.46
N ALA A 146 6.88 12.62 0.03
CA ALA A 146 6.07 13.84 0.01
C ALA A 146 5.50 14.13 1.41
N PRO A 147 5.47 15.41 1.85
CA PRO A 147 4.93 15.79 3.14
C PRO A 147 3.40 15.90 3.12
N ASP A 148 2.74 15.50 4.21
CA ASP A 148 1.37 15.94 4.49
C ASP A 148 1.22 16.47 5.92
N GLY A 149 0.70 17.70 6.02
CA GLY A 149 0.48 18.38 7.29
C GLY A 149 1.72 19.10 7.84
N PHE A 150 2.73 19.35 7.00
CA PHE A 150 3.87 20.20 7.31
C PHE A 150 3.65 21.58 6.70
N ARG A 151 3.77 22.66 7.48
CA ARG A 151 3.56 24.03 7.01
C ARG A 151 4.80 24.58 6.31
N ASP A 152 4.63 25.74 5.69
CA ASP A 152 5.72 26.54 5.11
C ASP A 152 6.51 27.26 6.21
N THR A 153 7.21 26.49 7.06
CA THR A 153 8.15 27.01 8.06
C THR A 153 9.43 26.18 8.06
N ASP A 154 10.56 26.82 8.44
CA ASP A 154 11.86 26.15 8.52
C ASP A 154 11.82 24.96 9.49
N GLU A 155 11.06 25.06 10.59
CA GLU A 155 10.92 23.98 11.57
C GLU A 155 10.16 22.78 11.02
N ASP A 156 9.03 22.99 10.33
CA ASP A 156 8.24 21.92 9.75
C ASP A 156 9.02 21.26 8.59
N ARG A 157 9.74 22.05 7.78
CA ARG A 157 10.63 21.53 6.73
C ARG A 157 11.79 20.71 7.29
N ALA A 158 12.44 21.19 8.35
CA ALA A 158 13.50 20.44 9.03
C ALA A 158 12.99 19.13 9.63
N LEU A 159 11.82 19.16 10.29
CA LEU A 159 11.19 17.95 10.82
C LEU A 159 10.88 16.93 9.73
N PHE A 160 10.33 17.36 8.60
CA PHE A 160 10.06 16.47 7.47
C PHE A 160 11.35 15.84 6.93
N LEU A 161 12.39 16.63 6.70
CA LEU A 161 13.68 16.12 6.20
C LEU A 161 14.35 15.14 7.18
N GLU A 162 14.20 15.36 8.49
CA GLU A 162 14.63 14.38 9.51
C GLU A 162 13.90 13.04 9.34
N GLN A 163 12.59 13.07 9.12
CA GLN A 163 11.82 11.85 8.85
C GLN A 163 12.26 11.18 7.54
N VAL A 164 12.54 11.95 6.50
CA VAL A 164 13.05 11.42 5.23
C VAL A 164 14.39 10.72 5.42
N GLU A 165 15.32 11.28 6.19
CA GLU A 165 16.62 10.67 6.49
C GLU A 165 16.47 9.35 7.26
N ARG A 166 15.66 9.35 8.32
CA ARG A 166 15.35 8.15 9.13
C ARG A 166 14.78 7.03 8.28
N ASN A 167 13.76 7.34 7.48
CA ASN A 167 13.07 6.36 6.65
C ASN A 167 13.94 5.86 5.48
N THR A 168 14.72 6.74 4.85
CA THR A 168 15.70 6.35 3.83
C THR A 168 16.73 5.38 4.40
N THR A 169 17.23 5.65 5.62
CA THR A 169 18.17 4.76 6.32
C THR A 169 17.54 3.41 6.62
N ALA A 170 16.29 3.39 7.10
CA ALA A 170 15.56 2.15 7.38
C ALA A 170 15.40 1.29 6.11
N ILE A 171 14.97 1.88 5.00
CA ILE A 171 14.86 1.18 3.71
C ILE A 171 16.21 0.62 3.31
N ARG A 172 17.28 1.41 3.33
CA ARG A 172 18.61 0.97 2.85
C ARG A 172 19.30 -0.07 3.73
N THR A 173 18.82 -0.30 4.96
CA THR A 173 19.43 -1.24 5.92
C THR A 173 18.58 -2.49 6.19
N GLN A 174 17.32 -2.48 5.77
CA GLN A 174 16.41 -3.61 5.91
C GLN A 174 16.45 -4.54 4.68
N GLU A 175 16.67 -5.84 4.88
CA GLU A 175 16.46 -6.80 3.80
C GLU A 175 14.96 -6.95 3.49
N PRO A 176 14.55 -7.07 2.20
CA PRO A 176 15.40 -7.31 1.03
C PRO A 176 16.03 -6.08 0.37
N PHE A 177 15.64 -4.87 0.79
CA PHE A 177 16.03 -3.60 0.16
C PHE A 177 17.53 -3.32 0.31
N ALA A 178 18.13 -3.68 1.44
CA ALA A 178 19.54 -3.46 1.73
C ALA A 178 20.48 -4.08 0.68
N SER A 179 20.18 -5.30 0.24
CA SER A 179 20.92 -5.97 -0.84
C SER A 179 20.71 -5.34 -2.22
N LEU A 180 19.81 -4.38 -2.36
CA LEU A 180 19.51 -3.66 -3.61
C LEU A 180 19.83 -2.15 -3.49
N HIS A 181 20.56 -1.72 -2.45
CA HIS A 181 20.75 -0.30 -2.13
C HIS A 181 21.41 0.51 -3.25
N ASP A 182 22.21 -0.12 -4.10
CA ASP A 182 22.86 0.45 -5.30
C ASP A 182 21.86 0.76 -6.42
N LYS A 183 20.66 0.16 -6.35
CA LYS A 183 19.57 0.31 -7.31
C LYS A 183 18.41 1.16 -6.78
N LEU A 184 18.56 1.79 -5.62
CA LEU A 184 17.49 2.61 -5.05
C LEU A 184 17.74 4.08 -5.35
N LYS A 185 16.78 4.72 -6.02
CA LYS A 185 16.73 6.17 -6.17
C LYS A 185 15.80 6.75 -5.11
N PHE A 186 16.20 7.85 -4.49
CA PHE A 186 15.38 8.56 -3.51
C PHE A 186 15.27 10.03 -3.89
N SER A 187 14.03 10.53 -3.94
CA SER A 187 13.74 11.95 -4.14
C SER A 187 12.74 12.45 -3.11
N VAL A 188 12.66 13.77 -2.98
CA VAL A 188 11.62 14.48 -2.24
C VAL A 188 10.79 15.27 -3.25
N ALA A 189 9.48 15.29 -3.07
CA ALA A 189 8.56 16.22 -3.70
C ALA A 189 7.96 17.08 -2.57
N TRP A 190 8.56 18.24 -2.32
CA TRP A 190 8.19 19.13 -1.22
C TRP A 190 7.03 20.03 -1.60
N VAL A 191 6.04 20.12 -0.71
CA VAL A 191 4.93 21.08 -0.79
C VAL A 191 4.40 21.36 0.62
N PRO A 192 4.23 22.62 1.03
CA PRO A 192 3.68 22.91 2.34
C PRO A 192 2.15 22.75 2.38
N SER A 193 1.65 22.12 3.45
CA SER A 193 0.25 22.15 3.85
C SER A 193 -0.12 23.47 4.53
N LYS A 194 -1.38 23.89 4.39
CA LYS A 194 -1.93 25.05 5.10
C LYS A 194 -1.96 24.87 6.62
N ASN A 195 -2.22 23.65 7.08
CA ASN A 195 -2.36 23.32 8.50
C ASN A 195 -1.31 22.30 8.95
N ALA A 196 -0.90 22.43 10.22
CA ALA A 196 -0.05 21.44 10.87
C ALA A 196 -0.84 20.19 11.27
N GLY A 197 -0.23 19.04 11.01
CA GLY A 197 -0.74 17.70 11.26
C GLY A 197 -1.98 17.32 10.47
N ILE A 198 -2.42 16.08 10.67
CA ILE A 198 -3.49 15.50 9.84
C ILE A 198 -4.89 15.68 10.45
N PRO A 199 -5.93 15.72 9.62
CA PRO A 199 -7.33 15.59 10.04
C PRO A 199 -7.60 14.34 10.89
N ASP A 200 -8.10 14.57 12.10
CA ASP A 200 -8.80 13.53 12.88
C ASP A 200 -10.28 13.58 12.49
N THR A 201 -10.72 12.58 11.74
CA THR A 201 -12.04 12.58 11.09
C THR A 201 -13.03 11.62 11.71
N ALA A 202 -12.69 10.98 12.84
CA ALA A 202 -13.63 10.12 13.54
C ALA A 202 -13.62 10.37 15.04
N GLU A 203 -14.75 10.16 15.70
CA GLU A 203 -14.89 10.26 17.15
C GLU A 203 -15.72 9.08 17.66
N TYR A 204 -15.28 8.44 18.75
CA TYR A 204 -16.03 7.34 19.34
C TYR A 204 -17.11 7.90 20.27
N ASP A 205 -18.36 7.74 19.87
CA ASP A 205 -19.50 7.98 20.73
C ASP A 205 -19.59 6.84 21.75
N ARG A 206 -19.20 7.13 23.00
CA ARG A 206 -19.19 6.13 24.08
C ARG A 206 -20.58 5.70 24.51
N ASP A 207 -21.59 6.54 24.31
CA ASP A 207 -22.95 6.28 24.75
C ASP A 207 -23.68 5.38 23.76
N GLU A 208 -23.43 5.58 22.45
CA GLU A 208 -24.00 4.74 21.39
C GLU A 208 -23.10 3.57 20.99
N GLY A 209 -21.84 3.58 21.42
CA GLY A 209 -20.86 2.54 21.09
C GLY A 209 -20.44 2.52 19.61
N VAL A 210 -20.62 3.64 18.89
CA VAL A 210 -20.36 3.78 17.46
C VAL A 210 -19.32 4.86 17.17
N TRP A 211 -18.54 4.66 16.12
CA TRP A 211 -17.68 5.72 15.57
C TRP A 211 -18.51 6.65 14.69
N ARG A 212 -18.31 7.95 14.83
CA ARG A 212 -18.96 8.99 14.02
C ARG A 212 -17.93 9.79 13.26
N ASP A 213 -18.27 10.20 12.05
CA ASP A 213 -17.45 11.13 11.27
C ASP A 213 -17.43 12.51 11.92
N LYS A 214 -16.24 13.09 11.98
CA LYS A 214 -15.98 14.44 12.48
C LYS A 214 -15.49 15.31 11.34
N ILE A 215 -16.15 16.45 11.14
CA ILE A 215 -15.65 17.47 10.21
C ILE A 215 -14.41 18.08 10.82
N SER A 216 -13.25 17.79 10.23
CA SER A 216 -11.99 18.46 10.58
C SER A 216 -11.87 19.77 9.81
N GLY A 217 -11.46 20.84 10.51
CA GLY A 217 -11.13 22.12 9.88
C GLY A 217 -9.73 22.18 9.29
N LYS A 218 -8.97 21.08 9.32
CA LYS A 218 -7.61 21.02 8.77
C LYS A 218 -7.65 20.74 7.27
N THR A 219 -6.93 21.55 6.51
CA THR A 219 -6.69 21.36 5.08
C THR A 219 -5.22 21.02 4.88
N THR A 220 -4.97 19.80 4.43
CA THR A 220 -3.63 19.28 4.08
C THR A 220 -3.62 18.87 2.62
N VAL A 221 -2.44 18.72 2.02
CA VAL A 221 -2.24 18.46 0.58
C VAL A 221 -2.90 17.14 0.17
N PHE A 222 -2.51 16.05 0.84
CA PHE A 222 -3.01 14.71 0.52
C PHE A 222 -4.34 14.40 1.22
N GLN A 223 -4.82 15.31 2.07
CA GLN A 223 -6.00 15.13 2.92
C GLN A 223 -5.94 13.81 3.69
N THR A 224 -4.76 13.52 4.22
CA THR A 224 -4.50 12.28 4.94
C THR A 224 -5.36 12.24 6.20
N LYS A 225 -6.03 11.12 6.47
CA LYS A 225 -6.94 10.97 7.61
C LYS A 225 -6.46 9.86 8.52
N LEU A 226 -6.56 10.10 9.83
CA LEU A 226 -6.37 9.04 10.83
C LEU A 226 -7.74 8.44 11.19
N ASN A 227 -7.88 7.13 11.05
CA ASN A 227 -9.10 6.44 11.47
C ASN A 227 -8.94 5.88 12.89
N VAL A 228 -9.56 6.55 13.86
CA VAL A 228 -9.58 6.11 15.26
C VAL A 228 -10.45 4.85 15.40
N GLY A 229 -9.84 3.78 15.92
CA GLY A 229 -10.45 2.45 16.03
C GLY A 229 -9.63 1.33 15.37
N ARG A 230 -8.82 1.67 14.35
CA ARG A 230 -7.82 0.75 13.76
C ARG A 230 -6.46 1.37 13.43
N TYR A 231 -6.23 2.66 13.75
CA TYR A 231 -4.95 3.34 13.52
C TYR A 231 -4.42 3.21 12.08
N ILE A 232 -5.32 3.26 11.10
CA ILE A 232 -4.96 3.25 9.67
C ILE A 232 -5.00 4.68 9.18
N ILE A 233 -3.99 5.03 8.38
CA ILE A 233 -3.92 6.31 7.69
C ILE A 233 -4.38 6.13 6.23
N GLU A 234 -5.29 6.98 5.76
CA GLU A 234 -5.80 6.94 4.38
C GLU A 234 -5.63 8.28 3.66
N ILE A 235 -5.36 8.24 2.35
CA ILE A 235 -5.32 9.43 1.48
C ILE A 235 -6.72 9.81 1.02
N GLY A 236 -7.07 11.09 1.18
CA GLY A 236 -8.32 11.67 0.68
C GLY A 236 -8.19 12.31 -0.70
N ASN A 237 -7.01 12.79 -1.07
CA ASN A 237 -6.79 13.56 -2.30
C ASN A 237 -5.84 12.87 -3.27
N TYR A 238 -6.40 12.06 -4.18
CA TYR A 238 -5.64 11.33 -5.20
C TYR A 238 -5.19 12.22 -6.36
N HIS A 239 -5.78 13.41 -6.53
CA HIS A 239 -5.25 14.42 -7.46
C HIS A 239 -3.87 14.92 -7.02
N SER A 240 -3.68 15.16 -5.72
CA SER A 240 -2.36 15.52 -5.18
C SER A 240 -1.34 14.40 -5.27
N VAL A 241 -1.78 13.14 -5.21
CA VAL A 241 -0.90 11.98 -5.48
C VAL A 241 -0.39 12.02 -6.93
N LEU A 242 -1.28 12.25 -7.89
CA LEU A 242 -0.89 12.38 -9.30
C LEU A 242 0.01 13.59 -9.54
N ALA A 243 -0.31 14.73 -8.93
CA ALA A 243 0.50 15.95 -9.04
C ALA A 243 1.93 15.76 -8.48
N ALA A 244 2.06 15.08 -7.33
CA ALA A 244 3.37 14.77 -6.74
C ALA A 244 4.21 13.89 -7.66
N VAL A 245 3.60 12.89 -8.30
CA VAL A 245 4.28 12.00 -9.24
C VAL A 245 4.63 12.72 -10.55
N ASP A 246 3.73 13.54 -11.09
CA ASP A 246 3.96 14.29 -12.33
C ASP A 246 5.06 15.35 -12.19
N ALA A 247 5.24 15.90 -11.00
CA ALA A 247 6.31 16.86 -10.71
C ALA A 247 7.71 16.23 -10.78
N VAL A 248 7.81 14.91 -10.57
CA VAL A 248 9.07 14.20 -10.58
C VAL A 248 9.45 13.82 -12.01
N GLU A 249 10.66 14.18 -12.43
CA GLU A 249 11.15 13.76 -13.73
C GLU A 249 11.38 12.24 -13.77
N GLY A 250 10.70 11.59 -14.70
CA GLY A 250 10.82 10.15 -14.92
C GLY A 250 9.79 9.34 -14.14
N ARG A 251 10.11 8.07 -13.90
CA ARG A 251 9.19 7.12 -13.27
C ARG A 251 9.29 7.19 -11.76
N VAL A 252 8.14 7.08 -11.09
CA VAL A 252 8.03 6.84 -9.65
C VAL A 252 7.56 5.41 -9.46
N ASP A 253 8.22 4.64 -8.60
CA ASP A 253 7.80 3.28 -8.25
C ASP A 253 6.96 3.23 -6.99
N ASN A 254 7.28 4.11 -6.03
CA ASN A 254 6.55 4.21 -4.78
C ASN A 254 6.58 5.65 -4.26
N LEU A 255 5.39 6.22 -4.05
CA LEU A 255 5.23 7.50 -3.35
C LEU A 255 5.01 7.23 -1.86
N ILE A 256 5.89 7.76 -1.03
CA ILE A 256 5.82 7.70 0.43
C ILE A 256 5.34 9.05 0.96
N VAL A 257 4.11 9.10 1.46
CA VAL A 257 3.54 10.26 2.14
C VAL A 257 3.91 10.19 3.62
N ILE A 258 4.69 11.16 4.09
CA ILE A 258 4.98 11.32 5.52
C ILE A 258 3.89 12.22 6.11
N ALA A 259 3.09 11.66 7.01
CA ALA A 259 2.04 12.39 7.71
C ALA A 259 2.60 13.01 9.00
N ASN A 260 2.43 14.32 9.18
CA ASN A 260 2.82 15.05 10.40
C ASN A 260 1.88 14.70 11.59
N GLU A 261 1.91 13.44 12.01
CA GLU A 261 1.15 12.88 13.12
C GLU A 261 2.10 12.12 14.03
N LYS A 262 1.99 12.29 15.34
CA LYS A 262 2.87 11.59 16.30
C LYS A 262 2.27 10.29 16.80
N SER A 263 0.98 10.07 16.55
CA SER A 263 0.28 8.83 16.87
C SER A 263 0.69 7.71 15.91
N TYR A 264 0.59 6.48 16.39
CA TYR A 264 0.75 5.28 15.55
C TYR A 264 -0.18 5.35 14.34
N GLY A 265 0.38 5.19 13.15
CA GLY A 265 -0.40 5.12 11.93
C GLY A 265 0.46 4.84 10.70
N GLY A 266 -0.05 3.94 9.88
CA GLY A 266 0.50 3.58 8.58
C GLY A 266 -0.63 3.19 7.64
N GLY A 267 -0.30 3.13 6.36
CA GLY A 267 -1.18 2.52 5.38
C GLY A 267 -0.52 2.47 4.02
N ALA A 268 -0.82 1.43 3.26
CA ALA A 268 -0.29 1.28 1.92
C ALA A 268 -1.34 0.77 0.93
N ARG A 269 -1.14 1.13 -0.33
CA ARG A 269 -1.91 0.63 -1.47
C ARG A 269 -0.96 0.19 -2.57
N HIS A 270 -1.14 -1.04 -3.02
CA HIS A 270 -0.45 -1.59 -4.18
C HIS A 270 -1.05 -1.01 -5.48
N PRO A 271 -0.26 -0.88 -6.57
CA PRO A 271 -0.78 -0.43 -7.88
C PRO A 271 -2.06 -1.13 -8.35
N VAL A 272 -2.25 -2.39 -8.00
CA VAL A 272 -3.44 -3.17 -8.40
C VAL A 272 -4.72 -2.72 -7.69
N ASP A 273 -4.60 -2.10 -6.52
CA ASP A 273 -5.74 -1.67 -5.70
C ASP A 273 -6.05 -0.18 -5.92
N LEU A 274 -5.02 0.62 -6.22
CA LEU A 274 -5.09 2.09 -6.30
C LEU A 274 -6.15 2.64 -7.26
N PRO A 275 -6.27 2.16 -8.52
CA PRO A 275 -7.27 2.67 -9.45
C PRO A 275 -8.69 2.60 -8.90
N GLY A 276 -9.02 1.49 -8.25
CA GLY A 276 -10.31 1.29 -7.60
C GLY A 276 -10.51 2.29 -6.46
N VAL A 277 -9.53 2.45 -5.57
CA VAL A 277 -9.65 3.36 -4.43
C VAL A 277 -9.74 4.82 -4.90
N ALA A 278 -8.88 5.26 -5.80
CA ALA A 278 -8.87 6.62 -6.35
C ALA A 278 -10.22 6.97 -7.00
N PHE A 279 -10.75 6.08 -7.84
CA PHE A 279 -12.07 6.23 -8.43
C PHE A 279 -13.16 6.34 -7.36
N HIS A 280 -13.21 5.43 -6.38
CA HIS A 280 -14.28 5.45 -5.38
C HIS A 280 -14.27 6.69 -4.49
N VAL A 281 -13.08 7.24 -4.19
CA VAL A 281 -12.94 8.46 -3.40
C VAL A 281 -13.39 9.70 -4.18
N HIS A 282 -13.15 9.75 -5.49
CA HIS A 282 -13.41 10.95 -6.30
C HIS A 282 -14.63 10.88 -7.21
N ARG A 283 -15.26 9.72 -7.43
CA ARG A 283 -16.39 9.55 -8.37
C ARG A 283 -17.60 10.47 -8.13
N GLU A 284 -17.76 10.96 -6.91
CA GLU A 284 -18.86 11.85 -6.49
C GLU A 284 -18.34 13.22 -6.02
N SER A 285 -17.05 13.54 -6.24
CA SER A 285 -16.45 14.84 -5.90
C SER A 285 -16.67 15.87 -7.01
N ASP A 286 -16.35 17.14 -6.72
CA ASP A 286 -16.40 18.23 -7.71
C ASP A 286 -15.35 18.07 -8.83
N THR A 287 -14.35 17.20 -8.62
CA THR A 287 -13.31 16.85 -9.59
C THR A 287 -13.22 15.32 -9.73
N PRO A 288 -14.14 14.68 -10.47
CA PRO A 288 -14.15 13.24 -10.60
C PRO A 288 -12.89 12.68 -11.27
N LEU A 289 -12.36 11.59 -10.74
CA LEU A 289 -11.37 10.75 -11.44
C LEU A 289 -12.12 9.65 -12.18
N ASP A 290 -11.89 9.55 -13.49
CA ASP A 290 -12.40 8.43 -14.26
C ASP A 290 -11.66 7.12 -13.90
N TYR A 291 -12.35 5.99 -13.96
CA TYR A 291 -11.73 4.71 -13.61
C TYR A 291 -10.67 4.29 -14.64
N GLN A 292 -10.85 4.62 -15.92
CA GLN A 292 -9.88 4.28 -16.95
C GLN A 292 -8.64 5.16 -16.80
N GLU A 293 -8.81 6.46 -16.57
CA GLU A 293 -7.70 7.35 -16.21
C GLU A 293 -6.95 6.82 -14.98
N ALA A 294 -7.68 6.41 -13.93
CA ALA A 294 -7.05 5.87 -12.73
C ALA A 294 -6.24 4.59 -13.03
N LEU A 295 -6.73 3.70 -13.90
CA LEU A 295 -6.02 2.50 -14.33
C LEU A 295 -4.71 2.82 -15.07
N GLU A 296 -4.70 3.84 -15.91
CA GLU A 296 -3.52 4.23 -16.69
C GLU A 296 -2.48 4.95 -15.84
N ARG A 297 -2.93 5.71 -14.85
CA ARG A 297 -2.06 6.62 -14.09
C ARG A 297 -1.53 6.05 -12.79
N PHE A 298 -2.31 5.27 -12.04
CA PHE A 298 -1.88 4.69 -10.77
C PHE A 298 -1.13 3.37 -10.95
N THR A 299 0.05 3.45 -11.58
CA THR A 299 0.93 2.30 -11.86
C THR A 299 2.07 2.13 -10.85
N PHE A 300 2.05 2.93 -9.77
CA PHE A 300 3.05 3.00 -8.70
C PHE A 300 2.40 2.70 -7.34
N GLY A 301 3.19 2.28 -6.36
CA GLY A 301 2.71 2.06 -5.01
C GLY A 301 2.55 3.36 -4.24
N VAL A 302 1.60 3.42 -3.30
CA VAL A 302 1.49 4.54 -2.37
C VAL A 302 1.59 4.02 -0.95
N THR A 303 2.47 4.62 -0.17
CA THR A 303 2.76 4.28 1.22
C THR A 303 2.58 5.52 2.07
N ILE A 304 2.04 5.36 3.27
CA ILE A 304 1.81 6.44 4.21
C ILE A 304 2.37 6.01 5.55
N VAL A 305 3.08 6.91 6.21
CA VAL A 305 3.64 6.67 7.55
C VAL A 305 3.53 7.93 8.38
N SER A 306 3.15 7.79 9.65
CA SER A 306 3.17 8.89 10.60
C SER A 306 4.58 9.20 11.10
N CYS A 307 4.76 10.35 11.73
CA CYS A 307 5.98 10.74 12.43
C CYS A 307 6.02 10.19 13.87
N GLU A 308 5.51 8.98 14.08
CA GLU A 308 5.58 8.32 15.39
C GLU A 308 7.07 8.16 15.78
N PRO A 309 7.49 8.69 16.93
CA PRO A 309 8.91 8.84 17.24
C PRO A 309 9.68 7.53 17.39
N ASP A 310 9.05 6.44 17.82
CA ASP A 310 9.70 5.21 18.27
C ASP A 310 9.71 4.09 17.23
N ILE A 311 8.71 4.03 16.35
CA ILE A 311 8.48 2.89 15.44
C ILE A 311 8.09 3.27 14.01
N ALA A 312 8.08 4.55 13.63
CA ALA A 312 7.75 4.99 12.26
C ALA A 312 8.52 4.23 11.18
N GLU A 313 9.84 4.03 11.35
CA GLU A 313 10.67 3.29 10.39
C GLU A 313 10.18 1.85 10.20
N ARG A 314 9.70 1.23 11.28
CA ARG A 314 9.25 -0.18 11.28
C ARG A 314 7.87 -0.31 10.64
N ILE A 315 7.00 0.68 10.89
CA ILE A 315 5.71 0.82 10.20
C ILE A 315 5.98 0.97 8.71
N LEU A 316 6.86 1.91 8.30
CA LEU A 316 7.18 2.11 6.89
C LEU A 316 7.62 0.81 6.21
N ILE A 317 8.55 0.07 6.81
CA ILE A 317 9.02 -1.19 6.24
C ILE A 317 7.87 -2.18 6.07
N HIS A 318 6.97 -2.30 7.06
CA HIS A 318 5.78 -3.14 6.95
C HIS A 318 4.89 -2.70 5.78
N GLU A 319 4.57 -1.41 5.70
CA GLU A 319 3.70 -0.86 4.65
C GLU A 319 4.29 -1.00 3.24
N LEU A 320 5.62 -0.92 3.10
CA LEU A 320 6.30 -1.20 1.84
C LEU A 320 6.09 -2.64 1.36
N GLY A 321 5.89 -3.60 2.28
CA GLY A 321 5.50 -4.96 1.91
C GLY A 321 4.17 -5.00 1.14
N HIS A 322 3.20 -4.19 1.57
CA HIS A 322 1.92 -4.05 0.88
C HIS A 322 2.08 -3.30 -0.45
N SER A 323 2.67 -2.11 -0.45
CA SER A 323 2.68 -1.23 -1.62
C SER A 323 3.59 -1.71 -2.75
N ILE A 324 4.63 -2.51 -2.45
CA ILE A 324 5.58 -3.03 -3.45
C ILE A 324 5.18 -4.42 -3.95
N ALA A 325 4.85 -5.32 -3.04
CA ALA A 325 4.74 -6.76 -3.35
C ALA A 325 3.33 -7.32 -3.12
N ASN A 326 2.36 -6.45 -2.83
CA ASN A 326 0.99 -6.84 -2.55
C ASN A 326 0.92 -7.90 -1.44
N LEU A 327 1.79 -7.82 -0.42
CA LEU A 327 1.75 -8.74 0.70
C LEU A 327 0.46 -8.55 1.48
N GLY A 328 0.00 -9.63 2.10
CA GLY A 328 -1.13 -9.67 2.99
C GLY A 328 -0.66 -9.60 4.44
N GLU A 329 -1.60 -9.24 5.30
CA GLU A 329 -1.36 -9.15 6.73
C GLU A 329 -1.21 -10.56 7.33
N GLU A 330 -0.21 -10.77 8.16
CA GLU A 330 0.02 -12.08 8.82
C GLU A 330 -0.47 -12.09 10.28
N TYR A 331 -0.90 -10.95 10.82
CA TYR A 331 -1.58 -10.91 12.11
C TYR A 331 -3.03 -11.39 11.99
N PHE A 332 -3.57 -11.84 13.11
CA PHE A 332 -4.95 -12.34 13.15
C PHE A 332 -5.56 -12.22 14.54
N ARG A 333 -6.88 -12.32 14.57
CA ARG A 333 -7.64 -12.54 15.79
C ARG A 333 -8.17 -13.96 15.83
N ALA A 334 -7.87 -14.69 16.91
CA ALA A 334 -8.16 -16.13 17.04
C ALA A 334 -9.66 -16.48 16.96
N ASP A 335 -10.54 -15.52 17.30
CA ASP A 335 -11.99 -15.66 17.30
C ASP A 335 -12.63 -15.48 15.91
N LEU A 336 -11.90 -14.94 14.92
CA LEU A 336 -12.42 -14.65 13.60
C LEU A 336 -12.13 -15.80 12.62
N THR A 337 -13.13 -16.15 11.81
CA THR A 337 -13.02 -17.17 10.75
C THR A 337 -13.04 -16.50 9.39
N PHE A 338 -12.10 -16.88 8.53
CA PHE A 338 -12.01 -16.36 7.17
C PHE A 338 -13.31 -16.67 6.42
N PRO A 339 -13.86 -15.71 5.65
CA PRO A 339 -15.10 -15.93 4.92
C PRO A 339 -14.93 -17.06 3.89
N ASP A 340 -16.00 -17.84 3.69
CA ASP A 340 -16.06 -18.88 2.65
C ASP A 340 -16.27 -18.22 1.26
N ASP A 341 -15.24 -17.52 0.79
CA ASP A 341 -15.17 -16.85 -0.51
C ASP A 341 -13.78 -17.09 -1.12
N GLU A 342 -13.71 -18.00 -2.09
CA GLU A 342 -12.49 -18.32 -2.83
C GLU A 342 -11.93 -17.12 -3.64
N ASN A 343 -12.76 -16.10 -3.90
CA ASN A 343 -12.38 -14.89 -4.61
C ASN A 343 -11.96 -13.75 -3.68
N HIS A 344 -11.94 -13.98 -2.36
CA HIS A 344 -11.60 -12.96 -1.39
C HIS A 344 -10.23 -12.33 -1.73
N PRO A 345 -10.11 -10.99 -1.77
CA PRO A 345 -8.90 -10.32 -2.24
C PRO A 345 -7.64 -10.69 -1.43
N GLY A 346 -7.78 -10.97 -0.14
CA GLY A 346 -6.69 -11.50 0.71
C GLY A 346 -6.07 -12.80 0.17
N LEU A 347 -6.85 -13.65 -0.50
CA LEU A 347 -6.34 -14.88 -1.14
C LEU A 347 -5.56 -14.62 -2.42
N LYS A 348 -5.48 -13.37 -2.92
CA LYS A 348 -4.59 -13.01 -4.04
C LYS A 348 -3.20 -12.60 -3.57
N LYS A 349 -3.02 -12.30 -2.29
CA LYS A 349 -1.75 -11.84 -1.70
C LYS A 349 -0.70 -12.98 -1.71
N PRO A 350 0.59 -12.74 -2.04
CA PRO A 350 1.57 -13.82 -2.23
C PRO A 350 1.88 -14.67 -0.99
N ASN A 351 1.79 -14.08 0.20
CA ASN A 351 2.07 -14.71 1.51
C ASN A 351 0.80 -15.17 2.25
N VAL A 352 -0.35 -15.23 1.58
CA VAL A 352 -1.61 -15.70 2.18
C VAL A 352 -2.18 -16.86 1.35
N SER A 353 -2.68 -17.91 1.99
CA SER A 353 -3.25 -19.09 1.33
C SER A 353 -4.56 -19.50 1.99
N GLY A 354 -5.53 -19.95 1.19
CA GLY A 354 -6.78 -20.56 1.67
C GLY A 354 -6.66 -22.06 1.98
N THR A 355 -5.46 -22.63 1.79
CA THR A 355 -5.18 -24.06 2.03
C THR A 355 -3.81 -24.25 2.68
N ASP A 356 -3.70 -25.25 3.55
CA ASP A 356 -2.47 -25.77 4.12
C ASP A 356 -1.91 -26.99 3.36
N ASP A 357 -2.57 -27.41 2.28
CA ASP A 357 -2.07 -28.50 1.44
C ASP A 357 -0.73 -28.11 0.82
N ARG A 358 0.31 -28.85 1.22
CA ARG A 358 1.70 -28.65 0.78
C ARG A 358 1.85 -28.66 -0.74
N ASP A 359 1.02 -29.40 -1.47
CA ASP A 359 1.14 -29.52 -2.93
C ASP A 359 0.45 -28.36 -3.67
N GLN A 360 -0.49 -27.69 -3.00
CA GLN A 360 -1.31 -26.60 -3.55
C GLN A 360 -0.90 -25.21 -3.03
N ILE A 361 -0.20 -25.13 -1.90
CA ILE A 361 0.19 -23.86 -1.31
C ILE A 361 1.15 -23.07 -2.21
N LYS A 362 1.00 -21.75 -2.24
CA LYS A 362 1.71 -20.84 -3.16
C LYS A 362 3.24 -20.90 -3.02
N TRP A 363 3.74 -21.19 -1.81
CA TRP A 363 5.17 -21.27 -1.49
C TRP A 363 5.65 -22.71 -1.28
N LYS A 364 5.03 -23.68 -1.97
CA LYS A 364 5.40 -25.11 -1.88
C LYS A 364 6.87 -25.41 -2.14
N ASP A 365 7.54 -24.62 -2.97
CA ASP A 365 8.97 -24.77 -3.28
C ASP A 365 9.90 -24.35 -2.11
N LEU A 366 9.39 -23.52 -1.19
CA LEU A 366 10.06 -23.10 0.04
C LEU A 366 9.61 -23.92 1.27
N PHE A 367 8.54 -24.71 1.16
CA PHE A 367 7.97 -25.45 2.28
C PHE A 367 9.02 -26.34 2.98
N GLY A 368 9.13 -26.21 4.30
CA GLY A 368 10.09 -26.93 5.15
C GLY A 368 11.50 -26.32 5.19
N LYS A 369 11.77 -25.24 4.44
CA LYS A 369 13.07 -24.55 4.45
C LYS A 369 12.99 -23.30 5.33
N ASN A 370 14.01 -23.05 6.15
CA ASN A 370 14.10 -21.84 6.99
C ASN A 370 12.83 -21.56 7.81
N GLY A 371 12.16 -22.61 8.31
CA GLY A 371 10.93 -22.50 9.10
C GLY A 371 9.66 -22.17 8.29
N VAL A 372 9.71 -22.17 6.96
CA VAL A 372 8.52 -21.96 6.12
C VAL A 372 7.59 -23.17 6.22
N GLY A 373 6.30 -22.90 6.47
CA GLY A 373 5.25 -23.90 6.59
C GLY A 373 3.89 -23.33 6.18
N ALA A 374 2.81 -23.94 6.65
CA ALA A 374 1.45 -23.40 6.55
C ALA A 374 0.91 -23.21 7.97
N TYR A 375 0.91 -21.97 8.45
CA TYR A 375 0.47 -21.65 9.81
C TYR A 375 -0.90 -20.98 9.74
N GLU A 376 -1.88 -21.54 10.43
CA GLU A 376 -3.24 -20.99 10.43
C GLU A 376 -3.26 -19.60 11.10
N GLY A 377 -3.95 -18.66 10.46
CA GLY A 377 -4.09 -17.26 10.87
C GLY A 377 -3.41 -16.28 9.92
N ALA A 378 -4.18 -15.38 9.30
CA ALA A 378 -3.72 -14.27 8.45
C ALA A 378 -4.90 -13.32 8.15
N GLU A 379 -4.65 -12.16 7.57
CA GLU A 379 -5.68 -11.20 7.10
C GLU A 379 -6.67 -10.78 8.22
N GLY A 380 -6.25 -10.82 9.48
CA GLY A 380 -7.12 -10.58 10.63
C GLY A 380 -7.92 -11.80 11.12
N TYR A 381 -7.93 -12.91 10.38
CA TYR A 381 -8.71 -14.11 10.66
C TYR A 381 -7.84 -15.24 11.21
N GLY A 382 -8.22 -15.82 12.34
CA GLY A 382 -7.47 -16.89 13.01
C GLY A 382 -7.72 -18.29 12.47
N LYS A 383 -8.74 -18.48 11.61
CA LYS A 383 -9.14 -19.80 11.07
C LYS A 383 -9.43 -19.75 9.58
N GLY A 384 -9.09 -20.82 8.87
CA GLY A 384 -9.42 -20.99 7.44
C GLY A 384 -8.52 -20.24 6.46
N VAL A 385 -7.42 -19.65 6.94
CA VAL A 385 -6.43 -18.95 6.11
C VAL A 385 -5.05 -19.14 6.72
N PHE A 386 -4.01 -19.17 5.89
CA PHE A 386 -2.66 -19.59 6.28
C PHE A 386 -1.60 -18.57 5.84
N ARG A 387 -0.58 -18.40 6.69
CA ARG A 387 0.64 -17.63 6.45
C ARG A 387 1.88 -18.54 6.37
N PRO A 388 2.99 -18.09 5.76
CA PRO A 388 4.17 -18.91 5.51
C PRO A 388 5.07 -19.12 6.73
N TRP A 389 4.98 -18.24 7.74
CA TRP A 389 5.90 -18.24 8.88
C TRP A 389 5.13 -18.06 10.17
N ASP A 390 5.59 -18.68 11.27
CA ASP A 390 4.82 -18.64 12.50
C ASP A 390 4.79 -17.22 13.07
N THR A 391 5.85 -16.76 13.73
CA THR A 391 5.79 -15.51 14.51
C THR A 391 6.71 -14.39 14.05
N GLY A 392 7.75 -14.69 13.26
CA GLY A 392 8.88 -13.79 13.06
C GLY A 392 8.81 -12.81 11.87
N CYS A 393 7.69 -12.76 11.13
CA CYS A 393 7.60 -11.92 9.93
C CYS A 393 7.19 -10.48 10.26
N ILE A 394 7.79 -9.49 9.60
CA ILE A 394 7.36 -8.08 9.70
C ILE A 394 5.89 -7.88 9.33
N MET A 395 5.36 -8.64 8.37
CA MET A 395 3.94 -8.60 8.01
C MET A 395 3.01 -9.13 9.12
N ARG A 396 3.57 -9.76 10.17
CA ARG A 396 2.80 -10.18 11.35
C ARG A 396 2.87 -9.16 12.47
N SER A 397 4.02 -8.53 12.62
CA SER A 397 4.21 -7.48 13.60
C SER A 397 5.43 -6.66 13.20
N GLU A 398 5.26 -5.36 13.26
CA GLU A 398 6.31 -4.35 13.14
C GLU A 398 7.39 -4.59 14.18
N ARG A 399 7.10 -5.30 15.28
CA ARG A 399 8.06 -5.71 16.33
C ARG A 399 9.06 -6.78 15.88
N ASN A 400 8.85 -7.40 14.75
CA ASN A 400 9.82 -8.31 14.15
C ASN A 400 10.89 -7.54 13.37
N THR A 401 11.95 -8.24 12.97
CA THR A 401 13.15 -7.63 12.35
C THR A 401 13.41 -8.12 10.92
N ALA A 402 12.62 -9.06 10.41
CA ALA A 402 12.81 -9.62 9.08
C ALA A 402 11.49 -9.98 8.41
N PHE A 403 11.43 -9.81 7.09
CA PHE A 403 10.46 -10.50 6.27
C PHE A 403 10.74 -12.01 6.29
N CYS A 404 9.70 -12.83 6.31
CA CYS A 404 9.87 -14.26 6.14
C CYS A 404 10.41 -14.57 4.71
N PRO A 405 10.97 -15.75 4.45
CA PRO A 405 11.53 -16.10 3.15
C PRO A 405 10.56 -15.95 1.96
N VAL A 406 9.25 -16.10 2.19
CA VAL A 406 8.22 -15.93 1.16
C VAL A 406 8.01 -14.44 0.83
N CYS A 407 7.93 -13.61 1.86
CA CYS A 407 7.79 -12.15 1.72
C CYS A 407 9.05 -11.51 1.13
N ASP A 408 10.24 -11.90 1.60
CA ASP A 408 11.52 -11.45 1.03
C ASP A 408 11.61 -11.77 -0.46
N ARG A 409 11.28 -13.01 -0.87
CA ARG A 409 11.23 -13.41 -2.28
C ARG A 409 10.26 -12.55 -3.08
N ALA A 410 9.03 -12.39 -2.60
CA ALA A 410 7.99 -11.64 -3.30
C ALA A 410 8.39 -10.17 -3.53
N ILE A 411 8.96 -9.51 -2.52
CA ILE A 411 9.46 -8.14 -2.65
C ILE A 411 10.62 -8.05 -3.66
N ARG A 412 11.60 -8.97 -3.59
CA ARG A 412 12.70 -8.98 -4.57
C ARG A 412 12.20 -9.19 -6.00
N GLU A 413 11.23 -10.07 -6.19
CA GLU A 413 10.63 -10.33 -7.50
C GLU A 413 9.90 -9.10 -8.03
N ALA A 414 9.04 -8.48 -7.22
CA ALA A 414 8.30 -7.28 -7.59
C ALA A 414 9.23 -6.10 -7.95
N MET A 415 10.24 -5.83 -7.12
CA MET A 415 11.21 -4.76 -7.42
C MET A 415 12.01 -5.05 -8.68
N ARG A 416 12.44 -6.30 -8.91
CA ARG A 416 13.15 -6.68 -10.15
C ARG A 416 12.28 -6.52 -11.38
N GLU A 417 11.00 -6.87 -11.30
CA GLU A 417 10.05 -6.67 -12.39
C GLU A 417 9.88 -5.19 -12.70
N ALA A 418 9.62 -4.37 -11.68
CA ALA A 418 9.49 -2.92 -11.81
C ALA A 418 10.73 -2.28 -12.46
N MET A 419 11.94 -2.65 -12.02
CA MET A 419 13.19 -2.14 -12.59
C MET A 419 13.43 -2.58 -14.05
N ARG A 420 13.02 -3.79 -14.42
CA ARG A 420 13.19 -4.32 -15.78
C ARG A 420 12.24 -3.67 -16.79
N MET A 421 11.00 -3.38 -16.38
CA MET A 421 10.04 -2.69 -17.23
C MET A 421 10.58 -1.31 -17.66
N GLU A 422 11.30 -0.62 -16.77
CA GLU A 422 11.96 0.64 -17.07
C GLU A 422 13.09 0.48 -18.08
N ALA A 423 13.98 -0.50 -17.87
CA ALA A 423 15.09 -0.77 -18.78
C ALA A 423 14.58 -1.05 -20.21
N ALA A 424 13.49 -1.81 -20.33
CA ALA A 424 12.86 -2.11 -21.62
C ALA A 424 12.24 -0.86 -22.27
N SER A 425 11.55 -0.02 -21.49
CA SER A 425 10.96 1.24 -21.96
C SER A 425 12.03 2.23 -22.43
N ALA A 426 13.10 2.39 -21.65
CA ALA A 426 14.23 3.28 -21.97
C ALA A 426 15.08 2.80 -23.16
N ALA A 427 15.11 1.49 -23.45
CA ALA A 427 15.80 0.95 -24.62
C ALA A 427 15.02 1.14 -25.94
N VAL A 428 13.71 1.41 -25.85
CA VAL A 428 12.82 1.63 -27.00
C VAL A 428 12.72 3.12 -27.36
N ARG A 429 12.95 4.02 -26.40
CA ARG A 429 13.09 5.47 -26.60
C ARG A 429 14.48 5.82 -27.13
#